data_AF-A0A842N3R3-F1
#
_entry.id   AF-A0A842N3R3-F1
#
_cell.length_a   1.000
_cell.length_b   1.000
_cell.length_c   1.000
_cell.angle_alpha   90.00
_cell.angle_beta   90.00
_cell.angle_gamma   90.00
#
_symmetry.space_group_name_H-M   'P 1'
#
loop_
_entity.id
_entity.type
_entity.pdbx_description
1 polymer ?
#
loop_
_entity_poly.entity_id
_entity_poly.type
_entity_poly.pdbx_seq_one_letter_code
_entity_poly.pdbx_strand_id
1 'polypeptide(L)'
;MLQGRNRLSLPTFLNSIANEGILEGSNILMVGPPGVGKTVFCENFMKHYLLQEAYSIYVTLEKTPEEITFSFRTNGVDLKGVRIS
;
A
#
# COMPACT_ATOMS: atom_id res chain seq x y z
N MET A 1 8.66 -27.39 2.62
CA MET A 1 7.71 -27.19 3.73
C MET A 1 7.11 -25.77 3.66
N LEU A 2 6.35 -25.45 2.59
CA LEU A 2 5.69 -24.13 2.39
C LEU A 2 4.25 -24.26 1.83
N GLN A 3 3.74 -25.48 1.69
CA GLN A 3 2.37 -25.75 1.23
C GLN A 3 1.40 -25.35 2.35
N GLY A 4 0.56 -24.34 2.13
CA GLY A 4 -0.51 -23.93 3.05
C GLY A 4 -0.48 -22.49 3.58
N ARG A 5 0.46 -21.63 3.14
CA ARG A 5 0.42 -20.20 3.49
C ARG A 5 -0.37 -19.41 2.45
N ASN A 6 -1.42 -18.72 2.90
CA ASN A 6 -2.15 -17.75 2.09
C ASN A 6 -1.20 -16.65 1.58
N ARG A 7 -1.51 -16.11 0.41
CA ARG A 7 -0.76 -15.02 -0.20
C ARG A 7 -1.65 -13.80 -0.38
N LEU A 8 -1.11 -12.63 -0.07
CA LEU A 8 -1.77 -11.37 -0.37
C LEU A 8 -1.57 -11.02 -1.84
N SER A 9 -2.67 -10.67 -2.51
CA SER A 9 -2.65 -10.19 -3.88
C SER A 9 -1.86 -8.88 -3.96
N LEU A 10 -1.13 -8.70 -5.07
CA LEU A 10 -0.36 -7.48 -5.29
C LEU A 10 -0.98 -6.63 -6.38
N PRO A 11 -0.72 -5.30 -6.37
CA PRO A 11 -0.96 -4.46 -7.53
C PRO A 11 -0.33 -5.07 -8.79
N THR A 12 -1.01 -4.96 -9.92
CA THR A 12 -0.58 -5.58 -11.19
C THR A 12 0.82 -5.18 -11.64
N PHE A 13 1.28 -3.98 -11.29
CA PHE A 13 2.62 -3.51 -11.63
C PHE A 13 3.75 -4.30 -10.91
N LEU A 14 3.42 -5.10 -9.90
CA LEU A 14 4.35 -5.97 -9.17
C LEU A 14 4.36 -7.42 -9.65
N ASN A 15 3.53 -7.78 -10.63
CA ASN A 15 3.42 -9.17 -11.11
C ASN A 15 4.77 -9.73 -11.59
N SER A 16 5.62 -8.90 -12.22
CA SER A 16 6.96 -9.32 -12.66
C SER A 16 7.91 -9.69 -11.52
N ILE A 17 7.64 -9.20 -10.31
CA ILE A 17 8.47 -9.39 -9.11
C ILE A 17 7.88 -10.50 -8.23
N ALA A 18 6.55 -10.60 -8.16
CA ALA A 18 5.85 -11.57 -7.33
C ALA A 18 4.49 -11.95 -7.95
N ASN A 19 4.52 -12.81 -8.97
CA ASN A 19 3.34 -13.25 -9.73
C ASN A 19 2.22 -13.86 -8.86
N GLU A 20 2.58 -14.59 -7.80
CA GLU A 20 1.61 -15.20 -6.89
C GLU A 20 1.24 -14.29 -5.71
N GLY A 21 1.81 -13.08 -5.66
CA GLY A 21 1.73 -12.21 -4.50
C GLY A 21 2.75 -12.54 -3.40
N ILE A 22 2.57 -11.91 -2.24
CA ILE A 22 3.46 -12.04 -1.08
C ILE A 22 2.86 -12.96 -0.02
N LEU A 23 3.70 -13.60 0.80
CA LEU A 23 3.20 -14.41 1.92
C LEU A 23 2.43 -13.55 2.92
N GLU A 24 1.24 -13.99 3.34
CA GLU A 24 0.54 -13.37 4.46
C GLU A 24 1.41 -13.39 5.73
N GLY A 25 1.36 -12.30 6.49
CA GLY A 25 2.18 -12.11 7.69
C GLY A 25 3.66 -11.84 7.43
N SER A 26 4.06 -11.61 6.18
CA SER A 26 5.43 -11.17 5.85
C SER A 26 5.60 -9.66 6.03
N ASN A 27 6.84 -9.26 6.32
CA ASN A 27 7.24 -7.85 6.35
C ASN A 27 7.99 -7.51 5.07
N ILE A 28 7.66 -6.38 4.44
CA ILE A 28 8.31 -5.89 3.23
C ILE A 28 9.03 -4.58 3.57
N LEU A 29 10.32 -4.52 3.26
CA LEU A 29 11.12 -3.32 3.42
C LEU A 29 11.45 -2.72 2.05
N MET A 30 11.10 -1.44 1.87
CA MET A 30 11.43 -0.67 0.67
C MET A 30 12.53 0.35 0.99
N VAL A 31 13.68 0.23 0.32
CA VAL A 31 14.86 1.09 0.53
C VAL A 31 15.23 1.78 -0.77
N GLY A 32 15.66 3.04 -0.66
CA GLY A 32 16.20 3.80 -1.79
C GLY A 32 16.42 5.28 -1.47
N PRO A 33 17.13 6.03 -2.32
CA PRO A 33 17.38 7.47 -2.14
C PRO A 33 16.10 8.31 -2.03
N PRO A 34 16.16 9.54 -1.51
CA PRO A 34 15.04 10.49 -1.57
C PRO A 34 14.54 10.69 -3.01
N GLY A 35 13.24 10.89 -3.20
CA GLY A 35 12.65 11.18 -4.52
C GLY A 35 12.43 9.98 -5.45
N VAL A 36 12.92 8.77 -5.14
CA VAL A 36 12.72 7.58 -6.01
C VAL A 36 11.31 6.99 -5.98
N GLY A 37 10.36 7.64 -5.31
CA GLY A 37 8.95 7.24 -5.31
C GLY A 37 8.51 6.25 -4.22
N LYS A 38 9.29 6.04 -3.15
CA LYS A 38 8.91 5.12 -2.04
C LYS A 38 7.53 5.40 -1.45
N THR A 39 7.23 6.66 -1.15
CA THR A 39 5.92 7.07 -0.60
C THR A 39 4.80 6.84 -1.61
N VAL A 40 5.04 7.21 -2.88
CA VAL A 40 4.08 7.00 -3.98
C VAL A 40 3.81 5.50 -4.17
N PHE A 41 4.84 4.66 -4.06
CA PHE A 41 4.70 3.21 -4.10
C PHE A 41 3.81 2.70 -2.96
N CYS A 42 4.10 3.09 -1.71
CA CYS A 42 3.32 2.67 -0.55
C CYS A 42 1.85 3.10 -0.65
N GLU A 43 1.58 4.30 -1.16
CA GLU A 43 0.20 4.79 -1.38
C GLU A 43 -0.52 4.01 -2.49
N ASN A 44 0.14 3.70 -3.60
CA ASN A 44 -0.44 2.88 -4.67
C ASN A 44 -0.67 1.43 -4.22
N PHE A 45 0.23 0.90 -3.40
CA PHE A 45 0.06 -0.39 -2.75
C PHE A 45 -1.15 -0.36 -1.81
N MET A 46 -1.26 0.65 -0.94
CA MET A 46 -2.40 0.83 -0.04
C MET A 46 -3.73 0.96 -0.81
N LYS A 47 -3.74 1.73 -1.91
CA LYS A 47 -4.90 1.88 -2.79
C LYS A 47 -5.45 0.53 -3.27
N HIS A 48 -4.58 -0.42 -3.64
CA HIS A 48 -5.01 -1.75 -4.08
C HIS A 48 -5.86 -2.48 -3.05
N TYR A 49 -5.54 -2.33 -1.76
CA TYR A 49 -6.29 -2.94 -0.66
C TYR A 49 -7.52 -2.12 -0.25
N LEU A 50 -7.43 -0.79 -0.28
CA LEU A 50 -8.56 0.09 -0.02
C LEU A 50 -9.71 -0.15 -1.02
N LEU A 51 -9.39 -0.36 -2.30
CA LEU A 51 -10.39 -0.67 -3.33
C LEU A 51 -11.04 -2.05 -3.17
N GLN A 52 -10.45 -2.92 -2.35
CA GLN A 52 -10.98 -4.24 -1.99
C GLN A 52 -11.69 -4.21 -0.63
N GLU A 53 -11.87 -3.02 -0.04
CA GLU A 53 -12.44 -2.84 1.30
C GLU A 53 -11.67 -3.61 2.40
N ALA A 54 -10.39 -3.89 2.17
CA ALA A 54 -9.57 -4.62 3.11
C ALA A 54 -9.16 -3.72 4.28
N TYR A 55 -9.20 -4.27 5.50
CA TYR A 55 -8.70 -3.60 6.70
C TYR A 55 -7.22 -3.24 6.51
N SER A 56 -6.94 -1.93 6.51
CA SER A 56 -5.64 -1.40 6.15
C SER A 56 -5.29 -0.22 7.05
N ILE A 57 -4.03 -0.11 7.45
CA ILE A 57 -3.51 0.99 8.26
C ILE A 57 -2.37 1.66 7.49
N TYR A 58 -2.44 2.97 7.34
CA TYR A 58 -1.36 3.79 6.79
C TYR A 58 -0.78 4.66 7.92
N VAL A 59 0.52 4.48 8.19
CA VAL A 59 1.25 5.25 9.20
C VAL A 59 2.36 6.03 8.51
N THR A 60 2.46 7.32 8.80
CA THR A 60 3.51 8.19 8.29
C THR A 60 3.98 9.15 9.37
N LEU A 61 5.25 9.55 9.29
CA LEU A 61 5.87 10.55 10.16
C LEU A 61 6.18 11.86 9.42
N GLU A 62 6.03 11.88 8.10
CA GLU A 62 6.48 12.99 7.23
C GLU A 62 5.34 13.82 6.66
N LYS A 63 4.09 13.35 6.73
CA LYS A 63 2.93 14.01 6.11
C LYS A 63 1.82 14.31 7.11
N THR A 64 1.12 15.43 6.90
CA THR A 64 -0.10 15.78 7.65
C THR A 64 -1.33 15.03 7.12
N PRO A 65 -2.42 14.94 7.90
CA PRO A 65 -3.71 14.41 7.44
C PRO A 65 -4.21 14.98 6.11
N GLU A 66 -4.04 16.29 5.91
CA GLU A 66 -4.46 17.01 4.70
C GLU A 66 -3.63 16.57 3.49
N GLU A 67 -2.31 16.46 3.66
CA GLU A 67 -1.40 16.01 2.61
C GLU A 67 -1.68 14.55 2.21
N ILE A 68 -1.97 13.68 3.18
CA ILE A 68 -2.38 12.29 2.93
C ILE A 68 -3.68 12.26 2.13
N THR A 69 -4.70 13.00 2.59
CA THR A 69 -6.01 13.06 1.94
C THR A 69 -5.89 13.56 0.51
N PHE A 70 -5.10 14.61 0.29
CA PHE A 70 -4.81 15.13 -1.04
C PHE A 70 -4.11 14.08 -1.91
N SER A 71 -3.06 13.43 -1.40
CA SER A 71 -2.30 12.40 -2.13
C SER A 71 -3.20 11.25 -2.60
N PHE A 72 -3.99 10.66 -1.70
CA PHE A 72 -4.91 9.57 -2.06
C PHE A 72 -5.97 10.03 -3.06
N ARG A 73 -6.52 11.24 -2.90
CA ARG A 73 -7.48 11.80 -3.86
C ARG A 73 -6.88 11.97 -5.25
N THR A 74 -5.66 12.49 -5.34
CA THR A 74 -4.95 12.62 -6.64
C THR A 74 -4.64 11.25 -7.27
N ASN A 75 -4.45 10.23 -6.44
CA ASN A 75 -4.30 8.84 -6.86
C ASN A 75 -5.65 8.13 -7.12
N GLY A 76 -6.78 8.84 -7.11
CA GLY A 76 -8.10 8.32 -7.46
C GLY A 76 -8.82 7.55 -6.34
N VAL A 77 -8.43 7.77 -5.08
CA VAL A 77 -9.11 7.21 -3.90
C VAL A 77 -9.65 8.35 -3.04
N ASP A 78 -10.96 8.38 -2.81
CA ASP A 78 -11.56 9.28 -1.83
C ASP A 78 -11.55 8.61 -0.45
N LEU A 79 -10.90 9.24 0.53
CA LEU A 79 -10.82 8.75 1.91
C LEU A 79 -12.05 9.13 2.75
N LYS A 80 -13.15 9.55 2.12
CA LYS A 80 -14.41 9.83 2.81
C LYS A 80 -14.85 8.63 3.67
N GLY A 81 -15.04 8.87 4.97
CA GLY A 81 -15.43 7.83 5.93
C GLY A 81 -14.26 7.03 6.51
N VAL A 82 -13.02 7.28 6.07
CA VAL A 82 -11.81 6.74 6.69
C VAL A 82 -11.47 7.58 7.93
N ARG A 83 -11.13 6.91 9.03
CA ARG A 83 -10.62 7.58 10.23
C ARG A 83 -9.21 8.10 9.95
N ILE A 84 -9.03 9.40 10.13
CA ILE A 84 -7.72 10.06 10.10
C ILE A 84 -7.58 10.83 11.42
N SER A 85 -6.46 10.66 12.10
CA SER A 85 -6.18 11.24 13.42
C SER A 85 -4.72 11.61 13.57
#